data_AF-A0A9P5WXL1-F1
#
_entry.id   AF-A0A9P5WXL1-F1
#
_cell.length_a   1.000
_cell.length_b   1.000
_cell.length_c   1.000
_cell.angle_alpha   90.00
_cell.angle_beta   90.00
_cell.angle_gamma   90.00
#
_symmetry.space_group_name_H-M   'P 1'
#
loop_
_entity.id
_entity.type
_entity.pdbx_description
1 polymer ?
#
loop_
_entity_poly.entity_id
_entity_poly.type
_entity_poly.pdbx_seq_one_letter_code
_entity_poly.pdbx_strand_id
1 'polypeptide(L)'
;MKGTNIDSSVRWPQPKCYPGTCITLTAKVHDWFLCNIHKWDFLWLSGPAGVGKSAVAQTVAEFAIEKGHFKGVLGAAYFFLWPNKRFKYNEVFITIAYQLAICFPGYQPLVTVKLTTEPDLLEKTLHVQFRKMIVEPLLLLSHEWKHVIILNGLDEC
;
A
#
# COMPACT_ATOMS: atom_id res chain seq x y z
N MET A 1 8.80 -11.27 -5.12
CA MET A 1 7.39 -11.09 -4.73
C MET A 1 6.54 -11.09 -5.99
N LYS A 2 5.81 -12.16 -6.26
CA LYS A 2 4.94 -12.26 -7.45
C LYS A 2 3.50 -12.26 -6.95
N GLY A 3 2.69 -11.27 -7.31
CA GLY A 3 1.23 -11.42 -7.28
C GLY A 3 0.41 -10.27 -6.71
N THR A 4 0.98 -9.39 -5.88
CA THR A 4 0.17 -8.52 -5.02
C THR A 4 0.37 -7.02 -5.26
N ASN A 5 1.26 -6.65 -6.18
CA ASN A 5 1.47 -5.25 -6.57
C ASN A 5 0.34 -4.73 -7.48
N ILE A 6 0.28 -3.42 -7.68
CA ILE A 6 -0.71 -2.74 -8.53
C ILE A 6 -0.74 -3.28 -9.96
N ASP A 7 0.41 -3.63 -10.52
CA ASP A 7 0.66 -4.01 -11.91
C ASP A 7 0.90 -5.53 -12.09
N SER A 8 0.60 -6.34 -11.07
CA SER A 8 0.89 -7.76 -11.13
C SER A 8 0.05 -8.50 -12.18
N SER A 9 0.71 -9.34 -12.99
CA SER A 9 0.04 -10.14 -14.04
C SER A 9 -1.04 -11.09 -13.54
N VAL A 10 -0.93 -11.57 -12.30
CA VAL A 10 -1.96 -12.45 -11.70
C VAL A 10 -3.27 -11.71 -11.41
N ARG A 11 -3.23 -10.37 -11.40
CA ARG A 11 -4.40 -9.51 -11.18
C ARG A 11 -5.01 -9.04 -12.49
N TRP A 12 -4.56 -9.56 -13.64
CA TRP A 12 -5.13 -9.19 -14.93
C TRP A 12 -6.43 -9.95 -15.23
N PRO A 13 -7.51 -9.28 -15.69
CA PRO A 13 -7.66 -7.82 -15.78
C PRO A 13 -7.83 -7.19 -14.38
N GLN A 14 -7.16 -6.06 -14.15
CA GLN A 14 -7.25 -5.37 -12.86
C GLN A 14 -8.68 -4.84 -12.67
N PRO A 15 -9.29 -5.05 -11.49
CA PRO A 15 -10.59 -4.47 -11.21
C PRO A 15 -10.41 -2.96 -11.17
N LYS A 16 -11.04 -2.21 -12.08
CA LYS A 16 -10.99 -0.74 -12.11
C LYS A 16 -12.41 -0.21 -12.16
N CYS A 17 -12.62 0.97 -11.61
CA CYS A 17 -13.87 1.68 -11.77
C CYS A 17 -14.10 1.94 -13.26
N TYR A 18 -15.31 1.67 -13.76
CA TYR A 18 -15.69 2.06 -15.10
C TYR A 18 -15.62 3.59 -15.26
N PRO A 19 -15.29 4.12 -16.44
CA PRO A 19 -15.32 5.56 -16.68
C PRO A 19 -16.67 6.16 -16.26
N GLY A 20 -16.66 7.27 -15.53
CA GLY A 20 -17.89 7.89 -15.02
C GLY A 20 -18.39 7.32 -13.68
N THR A 21 -17.81 6.24 -13.16
CA THR A 21 -18.20 5.61 -11.89
C THR A 21 -17.24 5.91 -10.76
N CYS A 22 -17.71 5.79 -9.51
CA CYS A 22 -16.92 6.00 -8.29
C CYS A 22 -16.24 7.37 -8.15
N ILE A 23 -16.55 8.35 -9.00
CA ILE A 23 -15.94 9.68 -9.05
C ILE A 23 -15.95 10.35 -7.68
N THR A 24 -17.13 10.40 -7.03
CA THR A 24 -17.30 11.04 -5.73
C THR A 24 -16.45 10.36 -4.66
N LEU A 25 -16.30 9.03 -4.70
CA LEU A 25 -15.52 8.31 -3.72
C LEU A 25 -14.02 8.51 -3.95
N THR A 26 -13.55 8.40 -5.20
CA THR A 26 -12.14 8.64 -5.52
C THR A 26 -11.72 10.09 -5.23
N ALA A 27 -12.63 11.06 -5.45
CA ALA A 27 -12.40 12.45 -5.08
C ALA A 27 -12.27 12.62 -3.56
N LYS A 28 -13.13 11.98 -2.77
CA LYS A 28 -13.02 12.00 -1.31
C LYS A 28 -11.69 11.42 -0.80
N VAL A 29 -11.19 10.34 -1.43
CA VAL A 29 -9.88 9.76 -1.06
C VAL A 29 -8.75 10.72 -1.40
N HIS A 30 -8.82 11.35 -2.57
CA HIS A 30 -7.86 12.37 -2.99
C HIS A 30 -7.84 13.57 -2.04
N ASP A 31 -9.02 14.10 -1.71
CA ASP A 31 -9.15 15.23 -0.79
C ASP A 31 -8.68 14.86 0.61
N TRP A 32 -9.01 13.64 1.07
CA TRP A 32 -8.51 13.11 2.33
C TRP A 32 -6.97 13.08 2.38
N PHE A 33 -6.32 12.73 1.28
CA PHE A 33 -4.86 12.72 1.26
C PHE A 33 -4.26 14.13 1.25
N LEU A 34 -4.87 15.09 0.54
CA LEU A 34 -4.33 16.45 0.44
C LEU A 34 -4.64 17.30 1.68
N CYS A 35 -5.68 16.98 2.44
CA CYS A 35 -6.05 17.70 3.63
C CYS A 35 -5.28 17.17 4.85
N ASN A 36 -4.33 17.95 5.38
CA ASN A 36 -3.60 17.60 6.62
C ASN A 36 -4.43 17.81 7.92
N ILE A 37 -5.76 17.89 7.84
CA ILE A 37 -6.65 18.18 8.98
C ILE A 37 -7.55 16.97 9.24
N HIS A 38 -6.94 15.80 9.38
CA HIS A 38 -7.65 14.57 9.68
C HIS A 38 -7.27 14.04 11.06
N LYS A 39 -8.25 13.45 11.74
CA LYS A 39 -8.07 12.87 13.08
C LYS A 39 -7.14 11.65 13.07
N TRP A 40 -7.03 10.98 11.92
CA TRP A 40 -6.29 9.73 11.75
C TRP A 40 -5.50 9.77 10.44
N ASP A 41 -4.30 9.18 10.47
CA ASP A 41 -3.43 9.01 9.31
C ASP A 41 -3.82 7.81 8.43
N PHE A 42 -5.01 7.25 8.62
CA PHE A 42 -5.53 6.15 7.81
C PHE A 42 -7.00 6.37 7.41
N LEU A 43 -7.35 5.87 6.23
CA LEU A 43 -8.69 5.85 5.69
C LEU A 43 -9.16 4.40 5.54
N TRP A 44 -10.33 4.09 6.08
CA TRP A 44 -10.92 2.75 5.99
C TRP A 44 -12.12 2.74 5.05
N LEU A 45 -12.00 2.03 3.92
CA LEU A 45 -13.10 1.82 2.98
C LEU A 45 -13.76 0.46 3.22
N SER A 46 -15.01 0.47 3.69
CA SER A 46 -15.79 -0.74 3.96
C SER A 46 -17.14 -0.73 3.24
N GLY A 47 -17.70 -1.92 3.04
CA GLY A 47 -18.98 -2.10 2.37
C GLY A 47 -19.22 -3.57 2.00
N PRO A 48 -20.43 -3.93 1.53
CA PRO A 48 -20.79 -5.31 1.20
C PRO A 48 -19.87 -5.95 0.15
N ALA A 49 -19.87 -7.29 0.07
CA ALA A 49 -19.19 -8.00 -1.00
C ALA A 49 -19.77 -7.58 -2.37
N GLY A 50 -18.91 -7.51 -3.40
CA GLY A 50 -19.33 -7.20 -4.77
C GLY A 50 -19.56 -5.72 -5.11
N VAL A 51 -19.54 -4.78 -4.15
CA VAL A 51 -19.81 -3.35 -4.42
C VAL A 51 -18.65 -2.58 -5.08
N GLY A 52 -17.59 -3.28 -5.52
CA GLY A 52 -16.48 -2.66 -6.25
C GLY A 52 -15.38 -2.01 -5.40
N LYS A 53 -15.23 -2.36 -4.12
CA LYS A 53 -14.16 -1.81 -3.25
C LYS A 53 -12.76 -1.98 -3.84
N SER A 54 -12.44 -3.17 -4.34
CA SER A 54 -11.15 -3.46 -5.00
C SER A 54 -10.96 -2.64 -6.27
N ALA A 55 -12.05 -2.32 -6.98
CA ALA A 55 -12.01 -1.45 -8.15
C ALA A 55 -11.66 -0.01 -7.77
N VAL A 56 -12.22 0.49 -6.67
CA VAL A 56 -11.89 1.80 -6.11
C VAL A 56 -10.43 1.84 -5.67
N ALA A 57 -9.95 0.84 -4.93
CA ALA A 57 -8.57 0.79 -4.46
C ALA A 57 -7.56 0.81 -5.63
N GLN A 58 -7.83 0.04 -6.68
CA GLN A 58 -7.01 0.05 -7.90
C GLN A 58 -7.04 1.42 -8.59
N THR A 59 -8.22 2.01 -8.79
CA THR A 59 -8.35 3.32 -9.44
C THR A 59 -7.67 4.43 -8.65
N VAL A 60 -7.77 4.43 -7.31
CA VAL A 60 -7.03 5.36 -6.45
C VAL A 60 -5.53 5.17 -6.60
N ALA A 61 -5.05 3.92 -6.59
CA ALA A 61 -3.63 3.63 -6.74
C ALA A 61 -3.08 4.15 -8.09
N GLU A 62 -3.84 4.00 -9.18
CA GLU A 62 -3.46 4.55 -10.49
C GLU A 62 -3.44 6.08 -10.51
N PHE A 63 -4.39 6.73 -9.84
CA PHE A 63 -4.38 8.18 -9.71
C PHE A 63 -3.18 8.68 -8.90
N ALA A 64 -2.80 7.94 -7.85
CA ALA A 64 -1.63 8.24 -7.01
C ALA A 64 -0.30 8.15 -7.78
N ILE A 65 -0.28 7.43 -8.91
CA ILE A 65 0.89 7.34 -9.80
C ILE A 65 0.89 8.49 -10.81
N GLU A 66 -0.27 8.83 -11.41
CA GLU A 66 -0.29 9.57 -12.68
C GLU A 66 -0.99 10.94 -12.68
N LYS A 67 -1.73 11.36 -11.65
CA LYS A 67 -2.65 12.51 -11.77
C LYS A 67 -2.51 13.65 -10.76
N GLY A 68 -2.40 14.88 -11.30
CA GLY A 68 -2.60 16.14 -10.57
C GLY A 68 -1.65 16.35 -9.38
N HIS A 69 -2.15 16.97 -8.32
CA HIS A 69 -1.42 17.18 -7.06
C HIS A 69 -1.24 15.89 -6.23
N PHE A 70 -1.91 14.81 -6.62
CA PHE A 70 -1.81 13.48 -6.03
C PHE A 70 -0.87 12.56 -6.83
N LYS A 71 -0.18 13.09 -7.85
CA LYS A 71 0.76 12.33 -8.67
C LYS A 71 2.06 12.03 -7.93
N GLY A 72 2.54 10.80 -8.05
CA GLY A 72 3.84 10.38 -7.50
C GLY A 72 3.82 10.20 -5.98
N VAL A 73 2.64 10.11 -5.37
CA VAL A 73 2.49 9.96 -3.92
C VAL A 73 2.29 8.50 -3.51
N LEU A 74 2.09 7.58 -4.46
CA LEU A 74 2.02 6.16 -4.14
C LEU A 74 3.39 5.67 -3.66
N GLY A 75 3.50 5.36 -2.36
CA GLY A 75 4.69 4.73 -1.81
C GLY A 75 4.65 3.21 -2.00
N ALA A 76 3.50 2.61 -1.72
CA ALA A 76 3.30 1.17 -1.92
C ALA A 76 1.82 0.81 -2.09
N ALA A 77 1.57 -0.30 -2.79
CA ALA A 77 0.26 -0.94 -2.84
C ALA A 77 0.39 -2.46 -2.66
N TYR A 78 -0.48 -3.03 -1.84
CA TYR A 78 -0.60 -4.47 -1.65
C TYR A 78 -2.05 -4.91 -1.72
N PHE A 79 -2.31 -5.83 -2.64
CA PHE A 79 -3.63 -6.43 -2.87
C PHE A 79 -3.56 -7.89 -2.45
N PHE A 80 -4.31 -8.23 -1.41
CA PHE A 80 -4.54 -9.62 -1.00
C PHE A 80 -5.37 -10.33 -2.07
N LEU A 81 -5.12 -11.63 -2.25
CA LEU A 81 -5.73 -12.44 -3.29
C LEU A 81 -6.21 -13.79 -2.74
N TRP A 82 -7.51 -14.00 -2.71
CA TRP A 82 -8.16 -15.31 -2.52
C TRP A 82 -8.17 -16.16 -3.81
N PRO A 83 -8.17 -17.51 -3.79
CA PRO A 83 -8.05 -18.46 -2.66
C PRO A 83 -6.60 -18.94 -2.50
N ASN A 84 -5.61 -18.07 -2.71
CA ASN A 84 -4.23 -18.50 -2.82
C ASN A 84 -3.66 -18.80 -1.42
N LYS A 85 -3.97 -20.01 -0.91
CA LYS A 85 -3.44 -20.65 0.31
C LYS A 85 -1.90 -20.74 0.37
N ARG A 86 -1.20 -20.22 -0.64
CA ARG A 86 0.26 -20.16 -0.75
C ARG A 86 0.83 -18.76 -0.52
N PHE A 87 0.02 -17.70 -0.44
CA PHE A 87 0.53 -16.39 -0.04
C PHE A 87 0.81 -16.42 1.45
N LYS A 88 2.09 -16.41 1.79
CA LYS A 88 2.53 -16.24 3.15
C LYS A 88 2.15 -14.81 3.53
N TYR A 89 1.20 -14.61 4.45
CA TYR A 89 0.89 -13.29 4.99
C TYR A 89 2.15 -12.52 5.38
N ASN A 90 3.19 -13.25 5.80
CA ASN A 90 4.55 -12.78 6.07
C ASN A 90 5.23 -12.02 4.92
N GLU A 91 4.66 -11.95 3.72
CA GLU A 91 5.20 -11.18 2.60
C GLU A 91 4.63 -9.77 2.49
N VAL A 92 3.54 -9.42 3.21
CA VAL A 92 2.89 -8.11 3.08
C VAL A 92 3.85 -6.97 3.40
N PHE A 93 4.47 -6.99 4.59
CA PHE A 93 5.36 -5.92 5.02
C PHE A 93 6.70 -5.96 4.31
N ILE A 94 7.17 -7.14 3.90
CA ILE A 94 8.36 -7.25 3.07
C ILE A 94 8.11 -6.59 1.70
N THR A 95 6.95 -6.83 1.10
CA THR A 95 6.58 -6.28 -0.21
C THR A 95 6.38 -4.78 -0.14
N ILE A 96 5.72 -4.28 0.91
CA ILE A 96 5.57 -2.84 1.15
C ILE A 96 6.96 -2.20 1.33
N ALA A 97 7.79 -2.74 2.21
CA ALA A 97 9.13 -2.22 2.45
C ALA A 97 9.99 -2.18 1.18
N TYR A 98 9.91 -3.21 0.35
CA TYR A 98 10.60 -3.23 -0.94
C TYR A 98 10.11 -2.12 -1.89
N GLN A 99 8.79 -1.93 -2.01
CA GLN A 99 8.23 -0.84 -2.83
C GLN A 99 8.64 0.53 -2.28
N LEU A 100 8.60 0.73 -0.97
CA LEU A 100 9.06 1.97 -0.33
C LEU A 100 10.54 2.24 -0.58
N ALA A 101 11.39 1.22 -0.56
CA ALA A 101 12.82 1.37 -0.85
C ALA A 101 13.09 1.78 -2.31
N ILE A 102 12.19 1.45 -3.24
CA ILE A 102 12.29 1.89 -4.63
C ILE A 102 11.76 3.32 -4.79
N CYS A 103 10.60 3.60 -4.19
CA CYS A 103 9.89 4.87 -4.38
C CYS A 103 10.49 6.02 -3.57
N PHE A 104 11.08 5.74 -2.40
CA PHE A 104 11.52 6.77 -1.47
C PHE A 104 13.01 6.61 -1.09
N PRO A 105 13.92 7.40 -1.69
CA PRO A 105 15.36 7.28 -1.47
C PRO A 105 15.80 7.42 -0.01
N GLY A 106 15.11 8.22 0.81
CA GLY A 106 15.42 8.36 2.24
C GLY A 106 15.15 7.10 3.06
N TYR A 107 14.20 6.26 2.63
CA TYR A 107 13.82 5.03 3.32
C TYR A 107 14.76 3.86 3.01
N GLN A 108 15.29 3.79 1.79
CA GLN A 108 16.11 2.66 1.33
C GLN A 108 17.33 2.36 2.24
N PRO A 109 18.13 3.34 2.69
CA PRO A 109 19.25 3.07 3.58
C PRO A 109 18.80 2.52 4.94
N LEU A 110 17.69 3.02 5.48
CA LEU A 110 17.18 2.62 6.79
C LEU A 110 16.78 1.14 6.81
N VAL A 111 16.00 0.71 5.81
CA VAL A 111 15.58 -0.70 5.73
C VAL A 111 16.75 -1.61 5.37
N THR A 112 17.72 -1.13 4.57
CA THR A 112 18.92 -1.89 4.22
C THR A 112 19.74 -2.21 5.46
N VAL A 113 19.98 -1.22 6.34
CA VAL A 113 20.70 -1.43 7.61
C VAL A 113 19.98 -2.44 8.50
N LYS A 114 18.65 -2.40 8.58
CA LYS A 114 17.87 -3.38 9.35
C LYS A 114 18.05 -4.80 8.81
N LEU A 115 17.99 -4.97 7.49
CA LEU A 115 18.14 -6.28 6.84
C LEU A 115 19.57 -6.83 6.90
N THR A 116 20.60 -5.96 6.90
CA THR A 116 22.00 -6.41 7.05
C THR A 116 22.36 -6.77 8.48
N THR A 117 21.78 -6.07 9.47
CA THR A 117 22.04 -6.33 10.90
C THR A 117 21.19 -7.45 11.47
N GLU A 118 20.02 -7.73 10.88
CA GLU A 118 19.10 -8.79 11.29
C GLU A 118 18.72 -9.69 10.09
N PRO A 119 19.58 -10.65 9.71
CA PRO A 119 19.36 -11.48 8.51
C PRO A 119 18.06 -12.31 8.55
N ASP A 120 17.55 -12.64 9.74
CA ASP A 120 16.33 -13.41 9.94
C ASP A 120 15.06 -12.53 9.98
N LEU A 121 15.17 -11.21 9.77
CA LEU A 121 14.05 -10.26 9.83
C LEU A 121 12.90 -10.63 8.87
N LEU A 122 13.23 -11.19 7.70
CA LEU A 122 12.25 -11.64 6.71
C LEU A 122 11.43 -12.85 7.17
N GLU A 123 11.92 -13.60 8.16
CA GLU A 123 11.26 -14.79 8.71
C GLU A 123 10.56 -14.51 10.05
N LYS A 124 10.72 -13.29 10.60
CA LYS A 124 10.05 -12.88 11.84
C LYS A 124 8.54 -12.79 11.68
N THR A 125 7.86 -12.70 12.82
CA THR A 125 6.41 -12.48 12.89
C THR A 125 6.02 -11.18 12.20
N LEU A 126 4.77 -11.12 11.70
CA LEU A 126 4.20 -9.93 11.04
C LEU A 126 4.35 -8.67 11.88
N HIS A 127 4.11 -8.76 13.19
CA HIS A 127 4.26 -7.64 14.11
C HIS A 127 5.70 -7.10 14.11
N VAL A 128 6.70 -8.00 14.13
CA VAL A 128 8.12 -7.61 14.12
C VAL A 128 8.50 -7.01 12.76
N GLN A 129 8.08 -7.63 11.66
CA GLN A 129 8.30 -7.09 10.31
C GLN A 129 7.67 -5.70 10.16
N PHE A 130 6.40 -5.53 10.54
CA PHE A 130 5.71 -4.24 10.49
C PHE A 130 6.46 -3.18 11.29
N ARG A 131 6.81 -3.49 12.55
CA ARG A 131 7.50 -2.53 13.41
C ARG A 131 8.86 -2.15 12.85
N LYS A 132 9.71 -3.12 12.52
CA LYS A 132 11.12 -2.87 12.15
C LYS A 132 11.30 -2.39 10.72
N MET A 133 10.44 -2.84 9.79
CA MET A 133 10.55 -2.46 8.39
C MET A 133 9.69 -1.24 8.08
N ILE A 134 8.53 -1.05 8.71
CA ILE A 134 7.61 0.05 8.35
C ILE A 134 7.65 1.15 9.41
N VAL A 135 7.31 0.86 10.67
CA VAL A 135 7.13 1.91 11.69
C VAL A 135 8.44 2.61 12.05
N GLU A 136 9.47 1.86 12.42
CA GLU A 136 10.75 2.42 12.88
C GLU A 136 11.42 3.32 11.81
N PRO A 137 11.54 2.92 10.53
CA PRO A 137 12.12 3.79 9.50
C PRO A 137 11.25 5.02 9.19
N LEU A 138 9.92 4.88 9.16
CA LEU A 138 9.03 6.00 8.82
C LEU A 138 8.95 7.03 9.95
N LEU A 139 9.11 6.64 11.21
CA LEU A 139 9.21 7.60 12.32
C LEU A 139 10.43 8.52 12.17
N LEU A 140 11.57 7.97 11.72
CA LEU A 140 12.79 8.74 11.46
C LEU A 140 12.63 9.71 10.27
N LEU A 141 11.72 9.39 9.34
CA LEU A 141 11.44 10.16 8.12
C LEU A 141 10.12 10.93 8.21
N SER A 142 9.52 11.05 9.40
CA SER A 142 8.16 11.57 9.59
C SER A 142 7.93 12.95 8.98
N HIS A 143 8.97 13.77 8.91
CA HIS A 143 8.90 15.13 8.37
C HIS A 143 9.00 15.17 6.83
N GLU A 144 9.53 14.10 6.23
CA GLU A 144 9.70 13.95 4.77
C GLU A 144 8.61 13.06 4.15
N TRP A 145 7.85 12.35 4.98
CA TRP A 145 6.84 11.40 4.53
C TRP A 145 5.63 12.10 3.93
N LYS A 146 5.43 11.89 2.61
CA LYS A 146 4.32 12.43 1.83
C LYS A 146 3.70 11.37 0.93
N HIS A 147 3.77 10.10 1.34
CA HIS A 147 3.35 8.98 0.51
C HIS A 147 2.15 8.26 1.13
N VAL A 148 1.35 7.63 0.27
CA VAL A 148 0.25 6.74 0.67
C VAL A 148 0.65 5.29 0.50
N ILE A 149 0.20 4.45 1.44
CA ILE A 149 0.29 2.99 1.35
C ILE A 149 -1.15 2.47 1.22
N ILE A 150 -1.42 1.68 0.18
CA ILE A 150 -2.75 1.12 -0.09
C ILE A 150 -2.75 -0.37 0.22
N LEU A 151 -3.65 -0.79 1.10
CA LEU A 151 -3.92 -2.20 1.39
C LEU A 151 -5.35 -2.54 0.99
N ASN A 152 -5.54 -3.56 0.16
CA ASN A 152 -6.86 -3.99 -0.28
C ASN A 152 -7.06 -5.50 -0.10
N GLY A 153 -8.23 -5.89 0.41
CA GLY A 153 -8.57 -7.30 0.66
C GLY A 153 -8.07 -7.82 2.01
N LEU A 154 -7.99 -6.96 3.03
CA LEU A 154 -7.55 -7.36 4.38
C LEU A 154 -8.44 -8.46 4.99
N ASP A 155 -9.68 -8.58 4.54
CA ASP A 155 -10.64 -9.63 4.89
C ASP A 155 -10.39 -10.96 4.18
N GLU A 156 -9.54 -10.98 3.16
CA GLU A 156 -9.10 -12.20 2.46
C GLU A 156 -7.88 -12.85 3.13
N CYS A 157 -7.53 -12.39 4.35
CA CYS A 157 -6.48 -12.95 5.19
C CYS A 157 -6.98 -14.00 6.18
#